data_AF-A0A2H0L3F1-F1
#
_entry.id   AF-A0A2H0L3F1-F1
#
_cell.length_a   1.000
_cell.length_b   1.000
_cell.length_c   1.000
_cell.angle_alpha   90.00
_cell.angle_beta   90.00
_cell.angle_gamma   90.00
#
_symmetry.space_group_name_H-M   'P 1'
#
loop_
_entity.id
_entity.type
_entity.pdbx_description
1 polymer ?
#
loop_
_entity_poly.entity_id
_entity_poly.type
_entity_poly.pdbx_seq_one_letter_code
_entity_poly.pdbx_strand_id
1 'polypeptide(L)' 'MGPRTIDLDIIYYGNQKINTKELTLPHPATNNRQYLIDLLQTLFK' A
#
# COMPACT_ATOMS: atom_id res chain seq x y z
N MET A 1 16.77 -4.60 -4.91
CA MET A 1 15.89 -5.58 -5.59
C MET A 1 16.05 -5.40 -7.09
N GLY A 2 16.14 -6.49 -7.85
CA GLY A 2 16.21 -6.43 -9.31
C GLY A 2 14.87 -6.01 -9.94
N PRO A 3 14.84 -5.79 -11.25
CA PRO A 3 13.61 -5.46 -11.97
C PRO A 3 12.58 -6.59 -11.82
N ARG A 4 11.34 -6.22 -11.49
CA ARG A 4 10.18 -7.11 -11.49
C ARG A 4 9.29 -6.72 -12.66
N THR A 5 8.76 -7.71 -13.38
CA THR A 5 7.75 -7.45 -14.43
C THR A 5 6.49 -6.83 -13.84
N ILE A 6 6.13 -7.19 -12.61
CA ILE A 6 5.00 -6.63 -11.87
C ILE A 6 5.25 -6.71 -10.36
N ASP A 7 4.69 -5.76 -9.61
CA ASP A 7 4.67 -5.73 -8.15
C ASP A 7 3.25 -5.39 -7.69
N LEU A 8 2.75 -6.08 -6.66
CA LEU A 8 1.38 -5.94 -6.18
C LEU A 8 1.39 -5.70 -4.67
N ASP A 9 0.83 -4.57 -4.25
CA ASP A 9 0.76 -4.16 -2.84
C ASP A 9 -0.69 -4.16 -2.35
N ILE A 10 -0.94 -4.69 -1.15
CA ILE A 10 -2.20 -4.50 -0.43
C ILE A 10 -2.09 -3.22 0.38
N ILE A 11 -2.89 -2.20 0.05
CA ILE A 11 -2.83 -0.90 0.74
C ILE A 11 -3.78 -0.86 1.96
N TYR A 12 -5.03 -1.28 1.77
CA TYR A 12 -6.07 -1.35 2.78
C TYR A 12 -6.84 -2.67 2.67
N TYR A 13 -7.39 -3.16 3.78
CA TYR A 13 -8.28 -4.31 3.82
C TYR A 13 -9.40 -4.05 4.84
N GLY A 14 -10.49 -3.44 4.37
CA GLY A 14 -11.55 -2.92 5.24
C GLY A 14 -10.96 -2.02 6.33
N ASN A 15 -11.36 -2.26 7.58
CA ASN A 15 -10.87 -1.53 8.76
C ASN A 15 -9.81 -2.34 9.56
N GLN A 16 -9.21 -3.37 8.96
CA GLN A 16 -8.27 -4.24 9.65
C GLN A 16 -6.93 -3.53 9.89
N LYS A 17 -6.36 -3.75 11.08
CA LYS A 17 -4.98 -3.39 11.42
C LYS A 17 -4.19 -4.67 11.62
N ILE A 18 -3.19 -4.89 10.78
CA ILE A 18 -2.37 -6.11 10.81
C ILE A 18 -0.93 -5.68 11.02
N ASN A 19 -0.24 -6.30 11.97
CA ASN A 19 1.18 -6.05 12.23
C ASN A 19 1.87 -7.38 12.53
N THR A 20 2.15 -8.13 11.47
CA THR A 20 2.91 -9.37 11.54
C THR A 20 4.21 -9.22 10.75
N LYS A 21 5.09 -10.23 10.83
CA LYS A 21 6.32 -10.26 10.03
C LYS A 21 6.06 -10.35 8.52
N GLU A 22 4.88 -10.84 8.14
CA GLU A 22 4.52 -11.15 6.74
C GLU A 22 3.63 -10.07 6.13
N LEU A 23 2.85 -9.35 6.95
CA LEU A 23 1.91 -8.34 6.48
C LEU A 23 1.76 -7.19 7.48
N THR A 24 1.86 -5.97 6.98
CA THR A 24 1.56 -4.75 7.73
C THR A 24 0.46 -3.97 7.02
N LEU A 25 -0.67 -3.78 7.69
CA LEU A 25 -1.79 -2.99 7.19
C LEU A 25 -2.27 -1.95 8.23
N PRO A 26 -2.63 -0.72 7.81
CA PRO A 26 -2.51 -0.18 6.45
C PRO A 26 -1.05 -0.15 5.97
N HIS A 27 -0.83 -0.28 4.66
CA HIS A 27 0.52 -0.39 4.13
C HIS A 27 1.40 0.79 4.60
N PRO A 28 2.61 0.54 5.14
CA PRO A 28 3.39 1.57 5.83
C PRO A 28 3.89 2.68 4.88
N ALA A 29 4.01 2.41 3.58
CA ALA A 29 4.49 3.39 2.61
C ALA A 29 3.43 4.36 2.08
N THR A 30 2.20 4.32 2.63
CA THR A 30 1.07 5.17 2.20
C THR A 30 1.37 6.68 2.25
N ASN A 31 2.26 7.13 3.15
CA ASN A 31 2.60 8.55 3.31
C ASN A 31 3.93 8.98 2.66
N ASN A 32 4.70 8.04 2.11
CA ASN A 32 6.08 8.30 1.66
C ASN A 32 6.25 8.18 0.13
N ARG A 33 5.16 7.94 -0.62
CA ARG A 33 5.19 7.77 -2.08
C ARG A 33 4.12 8.62 -2.74
N GLN A 34 4.53 9.71 -3.40
CA GLN A 34 3.60 10.66 -4.03
C GLN A 34 2.61 10.00 -4.99
N TYR A 35 3.10 9.13 -5.88
CA TYR A 35 2.22 8.37 -6.80
C TYR A 35 1.14 7.55 -6.07
N LEU A 36 1.48 6.92 -4.94
CA LEU A 36 0.52 6.15 -4.16
C LEU A 36 -0.53 7.09 -3.53
N ILE A 37 -0.11 8.25 -3.02
CA ILE A 37 -1.03 9.27 -2.48
C ILE A 37 -1.98 9.74 -3.56
N ASP A 38 -1.47 10.11 -4.74
CA ASP A 38 -2.28 10.61 -5.86
C ASP A 38 -3.28 9.54 -6.35
N LEU A 39 -2.84 8.28 -6.40
CA LEU A 39 -3.70 7.14 -6.74
C LEU A 39 -4.81 6.95 -5.72
N LEU A 40 -4.49 6.95 -4.42
CA LEU A 40 -5.47 6.79 -3.35
C LEU A 40 -6.48 7.94 -3.32
N GLN A 41 -6.02 9.18 -3.50
CA GLN A 41 -6.90 10.34 -3.63
C GLN A 41 -7.82 10.24 -4.86
N THR A 42 -7.40 9.55 -5.92
CA THR A 42 -8.23 9.35 -7.11
C THR A 42 -9.27 8.25 -6.88
N LEU A 43 -8.91 7.16 -6.20
CA LEU A 43 -9.79 6.01 -5.97
C LEU A 43 -10.85 6.24 -4.88
N PHE A 44 -10.54 7.04 -3.87
CA PHE A 44 -11.41 7.30 -2.72
C PHE A 44 -12.06 8.69 -2.74
N LYS A 45 -12.21 9.27 -3.94
CA LYS A 45 -12.98 10.50 -4.17
C LYS A 45 -14.49 10.25 -4.17
#